data_AF-A0A0L0GDV8-F1
#
_entry.id   AF-A0A0L0GDV8-F1
#
_cell.length_a   1.000
_cell.length_b   1.000
_cell.length_c   1.000
_cell.angle_alpha   90.00
_cell.angle_beta   90.00
_cell.angle_gamma   90.00
#
_symmetry.space_group_name_H-M   'P 1'
#
loop_
_entity.id
_entity.type
_entity.pdbx_description
1 polymer ?
#
loop_
_entity_poly.entity_id
_entity_poly.type
_entity_poly.pdbx_seq_one_letter_code
_entity_poly.pdbx_strand_id
1 'polypeptide(L)'
;MLPGSPHGAVCAVLLPIVIEVNVRELAKDAQGNALMLQKYKQAAIVCTSNPGASVEDMVVWLIDLCSKLGVAKLSAYGMKESDIPVVVDKAAASSSMKGNSLILNKECLSEILTRAL
;
A
#
# COMPACT_ATOMS: atom_id res chain seq x y z
N MET A 1 12.38 5.34 7.31
CA MET A 1 11.30 6.12 7.94
C MET A 1 11.80 7.53 8.12
N LEU A 2 11.04 8.53 7.66
CA LEU A 2 11.36 9.94 7.90
C LEU A 2 11.30 10.18 9.43
N PRO A 3 12.38 10.64 10.08
CA PRO A 3 12.38 10.86 11.52
C PRO A 3 11.29 11.87 11.91
N GLY A 4 10.36 11.47 12.80
CA GLY A 4 9.33 12.35 13.34
C GLY A 4 7.98 12.39 12.60
N SER A 5 7.81 11.68 11.49
CA SER A 5 6.51 11.60 10.82
C SER A 5 5.50 10.78 11.63
N PRO A 6 4.22 11.19 11.72
CA PRO A 6 3.18 10.42 12.40
C PRO A 6 2.99 9.05 11.74
N HIS A 7 3.29 7.98 12.48
CA HIS A 7 3.28 6.61 11.93
C HIS A 7 1.94 6.25 11.27
N GLY A 8 0.81 6.57 11.93
CA GLY A 8 -0.52 6.30 11.40
C GLY A 8 -0.81 7.01 10.08
N ALA A 9 -0.36 8.26 9.91
CA ALA A 9 -0.59 9.00 8.67
C ALA A 9 0.25 8.47 7.51
N VAL A 10 1.50 8.07 7.79
CA VAL A 10 2.37 7.40 6.81
C VAL A 10 1.77 6.06 6.37
N CYS A 11 1.25 5.27 7.30
CA CYS A 11 0.57 4.02 6.98
C CYS A 11 -0.70 4.26 6.15
N ALA A 12 -1.51 5.26 6.51
CA ALA A 12 -2.77 5.55 5.84
C ALA A 12 -2.57 5.95 4.37
N VAL A 13 -1.61 6.83 4.07
CA VAL A 13 -1.35 7.24 2.67
C VAL A 13 -0.79 6.10 1.82
N LEU A 14 0.02 5.20 2.41
CA LEU A 14 0.62 4.08 1.70
C LEU A 14 -0.36 2.93 1.45
N LEU A 15 -1.27 2.67 2.40
CA LEU A 15 -2.12 1.48 2.40
C LEU A 15 -2.90 1.23 1.09
N PRO A 16 -3.69 2.19 0.54
CA PRO A 16 -4.44 1.93 -0.69
C PRO A 16 -3.52 1.62 -1.88
N ILE A 17 -2.37 2.30 -1.96
CA ILE A 17 -1.38 2.12 -3.03
C ILE A 17 -0.72 0.74 -2.93
N VAL A 18 -0.32 0.34 -1.71
CA VAL A 18 0.29 -0.97 -1.46
C VAL A 18 -0.68 -2.11 -1.77
N ILE A 19 -1.95 -1.97 -1.43
CA ILE A 19 -2.99 -2.96 -1.77
C ILE A 19 -3.08 -3.13 -3.29
N GLU A 20 -3.18 -2.02 -4.02
CA GLU A 20 -3.30 -2.07 -5.48
C GLU A 20 -2.09 -2.74 -6.13
N VAL A 21 -0.88 -2.37 -5.72
CA VAL A 21 0.36 -2.97 -6.22
C VAL A 21 0.43 -4.45 -5.85
N ASN A 22 0.12 -4.82 -4.61
CA ASN A 22 0.13 -6.22 -4.18
C ASN A 22 -0.86 -7.07 -5.00
N VAL A 23 -2.10 -6.62 -5.16
CA VAL A 23 -3.12 -7.37 -5.91
C VAL A 23 -2.75 -7.48 -7.38
N ARG A 24 -2.21 -6.41 -7.98
CA ARG A 24 -1.69 -6.44 -9.36
C ARG A 24 -0.58 -7.47 -9.53
N GLU A 25 0.37 -7.54 -8.60
CA GLU A 25 1.47 -8.50 -8.67
C GLU A 25 0.99 -9.95 -8.41
N LEU A 26 0.08 -10.17 -7.45
CA LEU A 26 -0.52 -11.49 -7.22
C LEU A 26 -1.31 -11.99 -8.44
N ALA A 27 -2.01 -11.09 -9.13
CA ALA A 27 -2.83 -11.43 -10.29
C ALA A 27 -2.02 -11.93 -11.50
N LYS A 28 -0.69 -11.69 -11.55
CA LYS A 28 0.19 -12.24 -12.59
C LYS A 28 0.22 -13.78 -12.57
N ASP A 29 0.01 -14.38 -11.41
CA ASP A 29 -0.26 -15.82 -11.24
C ASP A 29 -1.47 -15.99 -10.33
N ALA A 30 -2.65 -15.71 -10.88
CA ALA A 30 -3.89 -15.74 -10.12
C ALA A 30 -4.24 -17.14 -9.56
N GLN A 31 -3.82 -18.20 -10.25
CA GLN A 31 -4.07 -19.57 -9.81
C GLN A 31 -3.18 -19.93 -8.61
N GLY A 32 -1.87 -19.66 -8.71
CA GLY A 32 -0.93 -19.87 -7.60
C GLY A 32 -1.25 -19.01 -6.38
N ASN A 33 -1.85 -17.83 -6.58
CA ASN A 33 -2.14 -16.86 -5.52
C ASN A 33 -3.62 -16.76 -5.12
N ALA A 34 -4.47 -17.72 -5.53
CA ALA A 34 -5.91 -17.65 -5.34
C ALA A 34 -6.33 -17.39 -3.88
N LEU A 35 -5.66 -18.03 -2.91
CA LEU A 35 -5.95 -17.84 -1.49
C LEU A 35 -5.69 -16.40 -1.02
N MET A 36 -4.59 -15.78 -1.47
CA MET A 36 -4.26 -14.40 -1.09
C MET A 36 -5.20 -13.40 -1.75
N LEU A 37 -5.54 -13.61 -3.02
CA LEU A 37 -6.54 -12.79 -3.72
C LEU A 37 -7.91 -12.87 -3.04
N GLN A 38 -8.33 -14.05 -2.58
CA GLN A 38 -9.56 -14.21 -1.79
C GLN A 38 -9.51 -13.46 -0.46
N LYS A 39 -8.37 -13.44 0.24
CA LYS A 39 -8.21 -12.65 1.47
C LYS A 39 -8.37 -11.15 1.22
N TYR A 40 -7.84 -10.62 0.11
CA TYR A 40 -8.07 -9.21 -0.27
C TYR A 40 -9.54 -8.94 -0.59
N LYS A 41 -10.23 -9.86 -1.29
CA LYS A 41 -11.68 -9.76 -1.53
C LYS A 41 -12.46 -9.77 -0.21
N GLN A 42 -12.10 -10.63 0.74
CA GLN A 42 -12.71 -10.66 2.07
C GLN A 42 -12.47 -9.34 2.83
N ALA A 43 -11.25 -8.81 2.79
CA ALA A 43 -10.93 -7.51 3.39
C ALA A 43 -11.80 -6.40 2.78
N ALA A 44 -11.98 -6.41 1.45
CA ALA A 44 -12.83 -5.44 0.77
C ALA A 44 -14.28 -5.47 1.26
N ILE A 45 -14.86 -6.66 1.42
CA ILE A 45 -16.20 -6.84 1.95
C ILE A 45 -16.31 -6.29 3.38
N VAL A 46 -15.32 -6.58 4.23
CA VAL A 46 -15.31 -6.12 5.63
C VAL A 46 -15.17 -4.60 5.71
N CYS A 47 -14.19 -4.02 5.01
CA CYS A 47 -13.92 -2.59 5.06
C CYS A 47 -15.09 -1.75 4.52
N THR A 48 -15.73 -2.21 3.44
CA THR A 48 -16.83 -1.48 2.79
C THR A 48 -18.21 -1.83 3.34
N SER A 49 -18.31 -2.87 4.18
CA SER A 49 -19.57 -3.49 4.61
C SER A 49 -20.49 -3.87 3.43
N ASN A 50 -19.92 -4.20 2.27
CA ASN A 50 -20.65 -4.55 1.06
C ASN A 50 -20.20 -5.93 0.54
N PRO A 51 -21.07 -6.96 0.55
CA PRO A 51 -20.74 -8.31 0.04
C PRO A 51 -20.30 -8.35 -1.42
N GLY A 52 -20.69 -7.37 -2.24
CA GLY A 52 -20.31 -7.27 -3.64
C GLY A 52 -18.96 -6.61 -3.88
N ALA A 53 -18.41 -5.88 -2.89
CA ALA A 53 -17.27 -4.96 -3.09
C ALA A 53 -16.02 -5.67 -3.63
N SER A 54 -15.47 -5.16 -4.72
CA SER A 54 -14.18 -5.58 -5.25
C SER A 54 -13.02 -4.99 -4.44
N VAL A 55 -11.79 -5.45 -4.72
CA VAL A 55 -10.60 -4.86 -4.09
C VAL A 55 -10.44 -3.40 -4.52
N GLU A 56 -10.77 -3.09 -5.77
CA GLU A 56 -10.77 -1.73 -6.32
C GLU A 56 -11.77 -0.83 -5.56
N ASP A 57 -12.96 -1.34 -5.23
CA ASP A 57 -13.93 -0.62 -4.40
C ASP A 57 -13.35 -0.29 -3.02
N MET A 58 -12.62 -1.21 -2.41
CA MET A 58 -11.92 -0.98 -1.13
C MET A 58 -10.81 0.07 -1.27
N VAL A 59 -10.04 0.05 -2.37
CA VAL A 59 -9.00 1.05 -2.63
C VAL A 59 -9.62 2.44 -2.77
N VAL A 60 -10.69 2.57 -3.56
CA VAL A 60 -11.44 3.84 -3.71
C VAL A 60 -11.98 4.32 -2.36
N TRP A 61 -12.57 3.41 -1.58
CA TRP A 61 -13.08 3.71 -0.25
C TRP A 61 -11.98 4.18 0.72
N LEU A 62 -10.80 3.54 0.70
CA LEU A 62 -9.66 3.93 1.53
C LEU A 62 -9.10 5.31 1.13
N ILE A 63 -9.05 5.61 -0.17
CA ILE A 63 -8.62 6.93 -0.68
C ILE A 63 -9.59 8.02 -0.21
N ASP A 64 -10.89 7.79 -0.35
CA ASP A 64 -11.93 8.71 0.12
C ASP A 64 -11.87 8.90 1.65
N LEU A 65 -11.68 7.82 2.41
CA LEU A 65 -11.48 7.89 3.86
C LEU A 65 -10.24 8.71 4.23
N CYS A 66 -9.11 8.47 3.57
CA CYS A 66 -7.88 9.25 3.79
C CYS A 66 -8.11 10.75 3.50
N SER A 67 -8.83 11.06 2.42
CA SER A 67 -9.20 12.44 2.08
C SER A 67 -10.07 13.08 3.16
N LYS A 68 -11.10 12.38 3.64
CA LYS A 68 -12.01 12.87 4.70
C LYS A 68 -11.31 13.09 6.03
N LEU A 69 -10.31 12.27 6.34
CA LEU A 69 -9.49 12.37 7.54
C LEU A 69 -8.33 13.38 7.40
N GLY A 70 -8.16 14.00 6.23
CA GLY A 70 -7.08 14.96 5.99
C GLY A 70 -5.68 14.33 6.03
N VAL A 71 -5.55 13.07 5.63
CA VAL A 71 -4.26 12.37 5.57
C VAL A 71 -3.38 13.02 4.51
N ALA A 72 -2.29 13.64 4.93
CA ALA A 72 -1.37 14.30 4.01
C ALA A 72 -0.44 13.29 3.30
N LYS A 73 0.02 13.71 2.11
CA LYS A 73 1.04 12.99 1.32
C LYS A 73 2.40 12.97 2.02
N LEU A 74 3.30 12.08 1.56
CA LEU A 74 4.65 11.96 2.14
C LEU A 74 5.48 13.24 2.01
N SER A 75 5.25 14.02 0.96
CA SER A 75 5.88 15.32 0.74
C SER A 75 5.59 16.33 1.85
N ALA A 76 4.39 16.29 2.46
CA ALA A 76 4.03 17.12 3.60
C ALA A 76 4.84 16.79 4.87
N TYR A 77 5.45 15.61 4.92
CA TYR A 77 6.35 15.19 6.00
C TYR A 77 7.84 15.32 5.62
N GLY A 78 8.13 16.05 4.54
CA GLY A 78 9.50 16.37 4.13
C GLY A 78 10.16 15.33 3.22
N MET A 79 9.44 14.30 2.77
CA MET A 79 9.98 13.36 1.78
C MET A 79 10.12 14.03 0.42
N LYS A 80 11.22 13.77 -0.26
CA LYS A 80 11.47 14.18 -1.64
C LYS A 80 11.60 12.97 -2.54
N GLU A 81 11.40 13.18 -3.83
CA GLU A 81 11.64 12.14 -4.85
C GLU A 81 13.08 11.62 -4.81
N SER A 82 14.05 12.50 -4.53
CA SER A 82 15.46 12.13 -4.34
C SER A 82 15.71 11.15 -3.18
N ASP A 83 14.78 11.05 -2.22
CA ASP A 83 14.91 10.14 -1.08
C ASP A 83 14.45 8.72 -1.41
N ILE A 84 13.69 8.52 -2.50
CA ILE A 84 13.10 7.23 -2.86
C ILE A 84 14.14 6.11 -2.90
N PRO A 85 15.29 6.22 -3.59
CA PRO A 85 16.24 5.11 -3.67
C PRO A 85 16.73 4.64 -2.29
N VAL A 86 17.01 5.59 -1.39
CA VAL A 86 17.49 5.31 -0.03
C VAL A 86 16.37 4.67 0.82
N VAL A 87 15.13 5.13 0.67
CA VAL A 87 13.99 4.56 1.40
C VAL A 87 13.67 3.16 0.90
N VAL A 88 13.74 2.92 -0.42
CA VAL A 88 13.54 1.60 -1.04
C VAL A 88 14.57 0.60 -0.52
N ASP A 89 15.86 0.96 -0.51
CA ASP A 89 16.92 0.07 -0.02
C ASP A 89 16.71 -0.31 1.44
N LYS A 90 16.32 0.66 2.28
CA LYS A 90 16.01 0.41 3.70
C LYS A 90 14.74 -0.42 3.88
N ALA A 91 13.71 -0.18 3.08
CA ALA A 91 12.46 -0.93 3.13
C ALA A 91 12.68 -2.39 2.73
N ALA A 92 13.39 -2.64 1.63
CA ALA A 92 13.71 -3.98 1.15
C ALA A 92 14.51 -4.82 2.17
N ALA A 93 15.37 -4.17 2.98
CA ALA A 93 16.11 -4.83 4.05
C ALA A 93 15.32 -4.99 5.38
N SER A 94 14.10 -4.43 5.48
CA SER A 94 13.31 -4.46 6.71
C SER A 94 12.71 -5.84 6.97
N SER A 95 12.68 -6.25 8.24
CA SER A 95 11.99 -7.47 8.67
C SER A 95 10.47 -7.41 8.42
N SER A 96 9.87 -6.22 8.44
CA SER A 96 8.43 -6.05 8.18
C SER A 96 8.01 -6.47 6.76
N MET A 97 8.92 -6.37 5.78
CA MET A 97 8.66 -6.80 4.40
C MET A 97 8.58 -8.32 4.25
N LYS A 98 9.16 -9.09 5.18
CA LYS A 98 9.04 -10.57 5.17
C LYS A 98 7.61 -11.04 5.43
N GLY A 99 6.78 -10.21 6.06
CA GLY A 99 5.37 -10.49 6.33
C GLY A 99 4.42 -10.08 5.20
N ASN A 100 4.93 -9.45 4.13
CA ASN A 100 4.07 -9.04 3.01
C ASN A 100 3.56 -10.27 2.23
N SER A 101 2.41 -10.11 1.56
CA SER A 101 1.77 -11.19 0.78
C SER A 101 2.65 -11.74 -0.35
N LEU A 102 3.60 -10.93 -0.82
CA LEU A 102 4.64 -11.29 -1.78
C LEU A 102 5.90 -10.47 -1.52
N ILE A 103 7.02 -10.89 -2.12
CA ILE A 103 8.24 -10.09 -2.14
C ILE A 103 8.06 -8.94 -3.13
N LEU A 104 7.97 -7.71 -2.64
CA LEU A 104 7.99 -6.52 -3.49
C LEU A 104 9.42 -6.21 -3.89
N ASN A 105 9.67 -6.19 -5.19
CA ASN A 105 10.97 -5.75 -5.73
C ASN A 105 11.14 -4.23 -5.59
N LYS A 106 12.35 -3.74 -5.88
CA LYS A 106 12.68 -2.32 -5.73
C LYS A 106 11.83 -1.44 -6.65
N GLU A 107 11.44 -1.95 -7.80
CA GLU A 107 10.59 -1.25 -8.77
C GLU A 107 9.20 -1.00 -8.18
N CYS A 108 8.58 -2.04 -7.60
CA CYS A 108 7.28 -1.91 -6.92
C CYS A 108 7.36 -0.95 -5.73
N LEU A 109 8.41 -1.06 -4.90
CA LEU A 109 8.60 -0.15 -3.77
C LEU A 109 8.79 1.30 -4.22
N SER A 110 9.51 1.51 -5.32
CA SER A 110 9.69 2.85 -5.90
C SER A 110 8.36 3.40 -6.40
N GLU A 111 7.58 2.60 -7.13
CA GLU A 111 6.24 3.01 -7.58
C GLU A 111 5.33 3.42 -6.42
N ILE A 112 5.30 2.61 -5.36
CA ILE A 112 4.49 2.88 -4.17
C ILE A 112 4.86 4.25 -3.57
N LEU A 113 6.16 4.51 -3.40
CA LEU A 113 6.62 5.76 -2.81
C LEU A 113 6.38 6.95 -3.73
N THR A 114 6.60 6.81 -5.04
CA THR A 114 6.32 7.87 -6.03
C THR A 114 4.84 8.26 -6.02
N ARG A 115 3.93 7.29 -5.94
CA ARG A 115 2.48 7.55 -5.89
C ARG A 115 2.02 8.21 -4.58
N ALA A 116 2.78 8.01 -3.49
CA ALA A 116 2.48 8.56 -2.17
C ALA A 116 3.09 9.95 -1.91
N LEU A 117 3.92 10.46 -2.83
CA LEU A 117 4.50 11.81 -2.80
C LEU A 117 3.51 12.89 -3.25
#